data_AF-A0A0B0EVZ8-F1
#
_entry.id   AF-A0A0B0EVZ8-F1
#
_cell.length_a   1.000
_cell.length_b   1.000
_cell.length_c   1.000
_cell.angle_alpha   90.00
_cell.angle_beta   90.00
_cell.angle_gamma   90.00
#
_symmetry.space_group_name_H-M   'P 1'
#
loop_
_entity.id
_entity.type
_entity.pdbx_description
1 polymer ?
#
loop_
_entity_poly.entity_id
_entity_poly.type
_entity_poly.pdbx_seq_one_letter_code
_entity_poly.pdbx_strand_id
1 'polypeptide(L)'
;MTSFYLRDTRSNTGSSCMFWAENGNGYTTNLDKAHVYTLEEAQSHFNDRHTDVPLSKALVDELVTVRVDHQYLDESQGGEVADGGEYVIHVSRGDYDGNDVYWKAERGCTANLSDAMVLTKDEAEQAMRFLDDAVIYPFLYAVSISRRTFQARNVNERRMITAAGIRKPRSKRERPTTGRTRGNCPDCGKVTWGFIPHETYTCAEAAREKYGASHIDDCEDAARYRKARKEVA
;
A
#
# COMPACT_ATOMS: atom_id res chain seq x y z
N MET A 1 -16.97 6.10 18.13
CA MET A 1 -16.41 6.95 17.06
C MET A 1 -15.71 6.04 16.07
N THR A 2 -15.82 6.30 14.77
CA THR A 2 -15.16 5.50 13.74
C THR A 2 -13.73 6.00 13.57
N SER A 3 -12.74 5.13 13.76
CA SER A 3 -11.32 5.47 13.69
C SER A 3 -10.59 4.57 12.72
N PHE A 4 -9.47 5.05 12.18
CA PHE A 4 -8.73 4.39 11.10
C PHE A 4 -7.24 4.40 11.35
N TYR A 5 -6.57 3.37 10.87
CA TYR A 5 -5.13 3.38 10.63
C TYR A 5 -4.88 3.65 9.15
N LEU A 6 -3.88 4.47 8.82
CA LEU A 6 -3.47 4.66 7.42
C LEU A 6 -2.35 3.69 7.08
N ARG A 7 -2.66 2.69 6.24
CA ARG A 7 -1.69 1.73 5.72
C ARG A 7 -0.99 2.31 4.50
N ASP A 8 0.34 2.21 4.43
CA ASP A 8 1.08 2.41 3.18
C ASP A 8 1.03 1.12 2.34
N THR A 9 0.48 1.19 1.13
CA THR A 9 0.38 0.04 0.23
C THR A 9 1.59 -0.13 -0.68
N ARG A 10 2.59 0.76 -0.62
CA ARG A 10 3.78 0.67 -1.48
C ARG A 10 4.72 -0.46 -1.05
N SER A 11 4.75 -0.79 0.23
CA SER A 11 5.57 -1.88 0.77
C SER A 11 4.98 -2.44 2.06
N ASN A 12 5.38 -3.67 2.38
CA ASN A 12 5.18 -4.31 3.67
C ASN A 12 6.57 -4.67 4.24
N THR A 13 6.65 -4.96 5.54
CA THR A 13 7.84 -5.57 6.16
C THR A 13 7.52 -7.04 6.40
N GLY A 14 8.01 -7.92 5.53
CA GLY A 14 7.53 -9.30 5.47
C GLY A 14 6.03 -9.32 5.14
N SER A 15 5.25 -10.09 5.91
CA SER A 15 3.80 -10.12 5.78
C SER A 15 3.09 -8.97 6.53
N SER A 16 3.79 -8.25 7.41
CA SER A 16 3.24 -7.17 8.24
C SER A 16 3.02 -5.87 7.44
N CYS A 17 1.81 -5.30 7.55
CA CYS A 17 1.49 -4.00 6.96
C CYS A 17 2.28 -2.87 7.63
N MET A 18 2.62 -1.86 6.83
CA MET A 18 3.20 -0.61 7.30
C MET A 18 2.11 0.45 7.50
N PHE A 19 2.15 1.15 8.61
CA PHE A 19 1.21 2.20 8.96
C PHE A 19 1.92 3.52 9.24
N TRP A 20 1.24 4.63 9.04
CA TRP A 20 1.75 5.93 9.49
C TRP A 20 1.91 5.94 11.00
N ALA A 21 3.14 6.26 11.45
CA ALA A 21 3.44 6.38 12.86
C ALA A 21 2.88 7.70 13.43
N GLU A 22 2.57 7.69 14.72
CA GLU A 22 2.19 8.91 15.43
C GLU A 22 3.29 9.99 15.35
N ASN A 23 2.87 11.25 15.47
CA ASN A 23 3.75 12.43 15.49
C ASN A 23 4.64 12.60 14.23
N GLY A 24 4.25 12.01 13.09
CA GLY A 24 5.00 12.15 11.83
C GLY A 24 6.31 11.36 11.79
N ASN A 25 6.48 10.36 12.67
CA ASN A 25 7.69 9.54 12.78
C ASN A 25 7.85 8.49 11.66
N GLY A 26 7.38 8.79 10.44
CA GLY A 26 7.45 7.89 9.29
C GLY A 26 6.45 6.73 9.38
N TYR A 27 6.93 5.50 9.17
CA TYR A 27 6.10 4.30 9.09
C TYR A 27 6.48 3.28 10.16
N THR A 28 5.50 2.50 10.62
CA THR A 28 5.67 1.46 11.63
C THR A 28 4.81 0.23 11.35
N THR A 29 5.29 -0.96 11.72
CA THR A 29 4.48 -2.18 11.82
C THR A 29 3.79 -2.32 13.18
N ASN A 30 4.20 -1.53 14.18
CA ASN A 30 3.65 -1.57 15.53
C ASN A 30 2.39 -0.70 15.61
N LEU A 31 1.22 -1.35 15.73
CA LEU A 31 -0.07 -0.67 15.83
C LEU A 31 -0.23 0.19 17.10
N ASP A 32 0.54 -0.07 18.14
CA ASP A 32 0.57 0.74 19.36
C ASP A 32 1.30 2.08 19.15
N LYS A 33 2.10 2.18 18.08
CA LYS A 33 2.78 3.41 17.63
C LYS A 33 2.14 4.02 16.38
N ALA A 34 1.08 3.41 15.85
CA ALA A 34 0.41 3.87 14.64
C ALA A 34 -0.54 5.03 14.97
N HIS A 35 -0.54 6.08 14.14
CA HIS A 35 -1.46 7.19 14.31
C HIS A 35 -2.90 6.74 14.05
N VAL A 36 -3.81 7.19 14.92
CA VAL A 36 -5.24 6.89 14.83
C VAL A 36 -5.96 8.10 14.28
N TYR A 37 -6.46 7.97 13.05
CA TYR A 37 -7.15 9.03 12.33
C TYR A 37 -8.66 8.96 12.58
N THR A 38 -9.31 10.12 12.60
CA THR A 38 -10.76 10.24 12.43
C THR A 38 -11.17 9.88 11.00
N LEU A 39 -12.48 9.73 10.77
CA LEU A 39 -13.01 9.47 9.43
C LEU A 39 -12.64 10.59 8.45
N GLU A 40 -12.77 11.84 8.88
CA GLU A 40 -12.52 13.03 8.07
C GLU A 40 -11.04 13.14 7.68
N GLU A 41 -10.13 12.99 8.65
CA GLU A 41 -8.68 13.04 8.41
C GLU A 41 -8.25 11.90 7.49
N ALA A 42 -8.72 10.67 7.77
CA ALA A 42 -8.40 9.51 6.95
C ALA A 42 -8.89 9.66 5.51
N GLN A 43 -10.10 10.18 5.31
CA GLN A 43 -10.65 10.45 3.98
C GLN A 43 -9.86 11.54 3.25
N SER A 44 -9.45 12.60 3.96
CA SER A 44 -8.63 13.67 3.38
C SER A 44 -7.29 13.12 2.90
N HIS A 45 -6.57 12.39 3.76
CA HIS A 45 -5.30 11.76 3.41
C HIS A 45 -5.42 10.83 2.20
N PHE A 46 -6.46 10.00 2.17
CA PHE A 46 -6.65 9.04 1.06
C PHE A 46 -6.96 9.73 -0.27
N ASN A 47 -7.67 10.87 -0.23
CA ASN A 47 -7.93 11.69 -1.42
C ASN A 47 -6.63 12.31 -1.97
N ASP A 48 -5.72 12.73 -1.09
CA ASP A 48 -4.45 13.34 -1.46
C ASP A 48 -3.42 12.29 -1.92
N ARG A 49 -3.38 11.14 -1.24
CA ARG A 49 -2.41 10.08 -1.48
C ARG A 49 -3.07 8.70 -1.50
N HIS A 50 -3.34 8.20 -2.70
CA HIS A 50 -4.00 6.92 -2.94
C HIS A 50 -3.26 5.67 -2.40
N THR A 51 -1.97 5.79 -2.07
CA THR A 51 -1.20 4.68 -1.45
C THR A 51 -1.39 4.59 0.06
N ASP A 52 -1.90 5.65 0.69
CA ASP A 52 -2.19 5.69 2.13
C ASP A 52 -3.65 5.28 2.35
N VAL A 53 -3.86 3.97 2.42
CA VAL A 53 -5.18 3.35 2.45
C VAL A 53 -5.71 3.28 3.89
N PRO A 54 -6.85 3.92 4.20
CA PRO A 54 -7.41 3.85 5.53
C PRO A 54 -8.06 2.51 5.80
N LEU A 55 -7.67 1.85 6.90
CA LEU A 55 -8.28 0.62 7.38
C LEU A 55 -9.00 0.88 8.71
N SER A 56 -10.24 0.40 8.83
CA SER A 56 -11.02 0.49 10.07
C SER A 56 -10.23 -0.08 11.25
N LYS A 57 -9.96 0.77 12.24
CA LYS A 57 -9.18 0.39 13.43
C LYS A 57 -9.81 -0.79 14.16
N ALA A 58 -11.12 -0.78 14.38
CA ALA A 58 -11.82 -1.85 15.07
C ALA A 58 -11.64 -3.21 14.38
N LEU A 59 -11.83 -3.27 13.05
CA LEU A 59 -11.67 -4.51 12.29
C LEU A 59 -10.20 -4.94 12.16
N VAL A 60 -9.26 -3.99 12.18
CA VAL A 60 -7.83 -4.30 12.24
C VAL A 60 -7.48 -4.91 13.59
N ASP A 61 -7.91 -4.28 14.70
CA ASP A 61 -7.66 -4.73 16.07
C ASP A 61 -8.21 -6.16 16.32
N GLU A 62 -9.35 -6.52 15.73
CA GLU A 62 -9.94 -7.87 15.79
C GLU A 62 -9.05 -8.97 15.19
N LEU A 63 -8.14 -8.62 14.28
CA LEU A 63 -7.35 -9.55 13.47
C LEU A 63 -5.83 -9.36 13.67
N VAL A 64 -5.46 -8.70 14.77
CA VAL A 64 -4.07 -8.46 15.15
C VAL A 64 -3.37 -9.78 15.46
N THR A 65 -2.08 -9.81 15.12
CA THR A 65 -1.14 -10.83 15.59
C THR A 65 -0.13 -10.19 16.52
N VAL A 66 0.29 -10.91 17.56
CA VAL A 66 1.34 -10.47 18.48
C VAL A 66 2.66 -11.00 17.97
N ARG A 67 3.61 -10.12 17.64
CA ARG A 67 4.89 -10.50 17.02
C ARG A 67 6.08 -9.85 17.70
N VAL A 68 7.25 -10.43 17.55
CA VAL A 68 8.50 -9.93 18.15
C VAL A 68 9.45 -9.52 17.05
N ASP A 69 9.99 -8.30 17.15
CA ASP A 69 10.96 -7.78 16.19
C ASP A 69 12.34 -8.30 16.56
N HIS A 70 13.02 -8.96 15.63
CA HIS A 70 14.36 -9.47 15.90
C HIS A 70 15.35 -8.35 16.25
N GLN A 71 15.08 -7.09 15.85
CA GLN A 71 15.92 -5.94 16.15
C GLN A 71 15.90 -5.55 17.65
N TYR A 72 14.88 -5.97 18.40
CA TYR A 72 14.78 -5.77 19.85
C TYR A 72 15.03 -7.05 20.66
N LEU A 73 15.34 -8.15 19.98
CA LEU A 73 15.67 -9.42 20.62
C LEU A 73 17.14 -9.38 21.07
N ASP A 74 17.34 -9.30 22.37
CA ASP A 74 18.65 -9.30 23.01
C ASP A 74 19.16 -10.74 23.09
N GLU A 75 20.22 -11.04 22.35
CA GLU A 75 20.81 -12.38 22.32
C GLU A 75 21.33 -12.84 23.68
N SER A 76 21.65 -11.93 24.60
CA SER A 76 22.10 -12.28 25.95
C SER A 76 21.00 -12.89 26.81
N GLN A 77 19.73 -12.63 26.49
CA GLN A 77 18.57 -13.27 27.12
C GLN A 77 18.32 -14.68 26.57
N GLY A 78 19.00 -15.05 25.50
CA GLY A 78 18.91 -16.37 24.88
C GLY A 78 19.67 -17.42 25.69
N GLY A 79 19.01 -18.52 26.04
CA GLY A 79 19.60 -19.60 26.83
C GLY A 79 19.69 -19.31 28.34
N GLU A 80 19.20 -18.16 28.81
CA GLU A 80 19.05 -17.92 30.26
C GLU A 80 17.87 -18.73 30.81
N VAL A 81 18.19 -19.77 31.58
CA VAL A 81 17.21 -20.70 32.13
C VAL A 81 17.12 -20.57 33.65
N ALA A 82 16.04 -19.95 34.14
CA ALA A 82 15.66 -19.89 35.54
C ALA A 82 14.74 -21.07 35.90
N ASP A 83 14.88 -21.59 37.12
CA ASP A 83 14.01 -22.67 37.60
C ASP A 83 12.55 -22.20 37.69
N GLY A 84 11.64 -23.01 37.17
CA GLY A 84 10.20 -22.72 37.14
C GLY A 84 9.75 -21.74 36.06
N GLY A 85 10.64 -21.35 35.14
CA GLY A 85 10.30 -20.47 34.02
C GLY A 85 9.53 -21.16 32.89
N GLU A 86 8.75 -20.35 32.16
CA GLU A 86 8.15 -20.71 30.87
C GLU A 86 9.01 -20.17 29.73
N TYR A 87 9.12 -20.94 28.65
CA TYR A 87 10.04 -20.68 27.54
C TYR A 87 9.34 -20.81 26.19
N VAL A 88 9.84 -20.03 25.22
CA VAL A 88 9.52 -20.18 23.80
C VAL A 88 10.79 -20.43 23.02
N ILE A 89 10.69 -21.19 21.93
CA ILE A 89 11.83 -21.53 21.07
C ILE A 89 11.80 -20.64 19.83
N HIS A 90 12.80 -19.79 19.68
CA HIS A 90 13.11 -19.11 18.42
C HIS A 90 13.79 -20.14 17.49
N VAL A 91 13.15 -20.46 16.37
CA VAL A 91 13.66 -21.40 15.36
C VAL A 91 14.24 -20.66 14.17
N SER A 92 15.14 -21.31 13.42
CA SER A 92 15.67 -20.80 12.15
C SER A 92 16.35 -19.44 12.29
N ARG A 93 17.31 -19.32 13.21
CA ARG A 93 18.04 -18.05 13.42
C ARG A 93 18.60 -17.52 12.10
N GLY A 94 18.30 -16.26 11.81
CA GLY A 94 18.69 -15.59 10.56
C GLY A 94 17.62 -15.61 9.46
N ASP A 95 16.53 -16.36 9.64
CA ASP A 95 15.33 -16.29 8.81
C ASP A 95 14.18 -15.63 9.58
N TYR A 96 13.48 -14.69 8.92
CA TYR A 96 12.49 -13.83 9.55
C TYR A 96 11.34 -13.54 8.58
N ASP A 97 10.13 -13.36 9.12
CA ASP A 97 9.03 -12.78 8.35
C ASP A 97 9.20 -11.25 8.31
N GLY A 98 10.06 -10.79 7.41
CA GLY A 98 10.54 -9.41 7.41
C GLY A 98 11.40 -9.14 8.64
N ASN A 99 10.80 -8.52 9.66
CA ASN A 99 11.45 -8.28 10.96
C ASN A 99 11.01 -9.28 12.05
N ASP A 100 9.97 -10.08 11.77
CA ASP A 100 9.31 -10.84 12.82
C ASP A 100 9.94 -12.23 13.01
N VAL A 101 10.21 -12.56 14.27
CA VAL A 101 10.82 -13.84 14.70
C VAL A 101 9.87 -15.01 14.49
N TYR A 102 10.39 -16.14 14.00
CA TYR A 102 9.67 -17.41 13.97
C TYR A 102 9.84 -18.19 15.28
N TRP A 103 8.70 -18.57 15.85
CA TRP A 103 8.59 -19.38 17.05
C TRP A 103 8.23 -20.82 16.69
N LYS A 104 8.73 -21.79 17.46
CA LYS A 104 8.22 -23.16 17.39
C LYS A 104 6.74 -23.16 17.77
N ALA A 105 5.92 -23.78 16.93
CA ALA A 105 4.51 -24.07 17.22
C ALA A 105 4.32 -25.59 17.41
N GLU A 106 3.13 -26.04 17.80
CA GLU A 106 2.81 -27.48 17.86
C GLU A 106 3.13 -28.18 16.52
N ARG A 107 2.80 -27.52 15.40
CA ARG A 107 3.11 -27.98 14.05
C ARG A 107 3.89 -26.90 13.30
N GLY A 108 5.12 -27.21 12.89
CA GLY A 108 5.99 -26.26 12.18
C GLY A 108 6.43 -25.09 13.05
N CYS A 109 6.36 -23.88 12.49
CA CYS A 109 6.71 -22.60 13.10
C CYS A 109 5.66 -21.51 12.80
N THR A 110 5.67 -20.45 13.60
CA THR A 110 4.74 -19.31 13.49
C THR A 110 5.42 -18.00 13.85
N ALA A 111 5.08 -16.90 13.18
CA ALA A 111 5.53 -15.56 13.56
C ALA A 111 4.64 -14.94 14.66
N ASN A 112 3.45 -15.51 14.93
CA ASN A 112 2.54 -15.04 15.96
C ASN A 112 2.92 -15.69 17.31
N LEU A 113 3.43 -14.88 18.23
CA LEU A 113 3.86 -15.33 19.57
C LEU A 113 2.71 -15.98 20.34
N SER A 114 1.46 -15.55 20.13
CA SER A 114 0.29 -16.15 20.79
C SER A 114 0.02 -17.60 20.36
N ASP A 115 0.53 -18.01 19.19
CA ASP A 115 0.43 -19.38 18.68
C ASP A 115 1.71 -20.19 18.95
N ALA A 116 2.69 -19.59 19.63
CA ALA A 116 3.95 -20.25 19.96
C ALA A 116 3.73 -21.34 21.02
N MET A 117 4.52 -22.39 20.92
CA MET A 117 4.57 -23.44 21.93
C MET A 117 5.31 -22.91 23.16
N VAL A 118 4.58 -22.77 24.26
CA VAL A 118 5.14 -22.41 25.57
C VAL A 118 5.50 -23.69 26.30
N LEU A 119 6.75 -23.78 26.76
CA LEU A 119 7.33 -24.98 27.34
C LEU A 119 7.84 -24.71 28.74
N THR A 120 7.82 -25.74 29.58
CA THR A 120 8.62 -25.74 30.80
C THR A 120 10.11 -25.79 30.46
N LYS A 121 10.96 -25.47 31.44
CA LYS A 121 12.41 -25.61 31.35
C LYS A 121 12.86 -26.96 30.78
N ASP A 122 12.41 -28.07 31.38
CA ASP A 122 12.87 -29.41 31.00
C ASP A 122 12.45 -29.78 29.57
N GLU A 123 11.24 -29.41 29.18
CA GLU A 123 10.73 -29.63 27.82
C GLU A 123 11.49 -28.79 26.79
N ALA A 124 11.80 -27.54 27.12
CA ALA A 124 12.55 -26.64 26.25
C ALA A 124 13.98 -27.15 26.05
N GLU A 125 14.69 -27.52 27.12
CA GLU A 125 16.02 -28.12 27.04
C GLU A 125 16.02 -29.45 26.26
N GLN A 126 14.98 -30.27 26.42
CA GLN A 126 14.85 -31.51 25.65
C GLN A 126 14.61 -31.24 24.17
N ALA A 127 13.73 -30.30 23.82
CA ALA A 127 13.45 -29.93 22.44
C ALA A 127 14.69 -29.36 21.74
N MET A 128 15.48 -28.55 22.45
CA MET A 128 16.73 -27.98 21.97
C MET A 128 17.78 -29.03 21.55
N ARG A 129 17.71 -30.27 22.05
CA ARG A 129 18.63 -31.36 21.64
C ARG A 129 18.39 -31.85 20.21
N PHE A 130 17.22 -31.55 19.63
CA PHE A 130 16.79 -32.04 18.32
C PHE A 130 16.58 -30.91 17.30
N LEU A 131 16.80 -29.67 17.70
CA LEU A 131 16.61 -28.49 16.85
C LEU A 131 17.95 -27.81 16.62
N ASP A 132 18.44 -27.90 15.38
CA ASP A 132 19.60 -27.13 14.95
C ASP A 132 19.25 -25.64 14.84
N ASP A 133 20.21 -24.77 15.15
CA ASP A 133 20.10 -23.31 15.01
C ASP A 133 18.89 -22.66 15.72
N ALA A 134 18.44 -23.27 16.83
CA ALA A 134 17.38 -22.75 17.69
C ALA A 134 17.95 -22.10 18.97
N VAL A 135 17.18 -21.21 19.60
CA VAL A 135 17.48 -20.63 20.92
C VAL A 135 16.19 -20.50 21.72
N ILE A 136 16.25 -20.85 23.00
CA ILE A 136 15.15 -20.64 23.95
C ILE A 136 15.24 -19.25 24.57
N TYR A 137 14.09 -18.60 24.73
CA TYR A 137 13.94 -17.33 25.42
C TYR A 137 12.87 -17.45 26.51
N PRO A 138 13.04 -16.75 27.66
CA PRO A 138 11.97 -16.66 28.64
C PRO A 138 10.70 -16.09 28.00
N PHE A 139 9.55 -16.73 28.21
CA PHE A 139 8.29 -16.34 27.58
C PHE A 139 7.89 -14.90 27.95
N LEU A 140 8.01 -14.54 29.23
CA LEU A 140 7.71 -13.19 29.70
C LEU A 140 8.63 -12.13 29.10
N TYR A 141 9.90 -12.48 28.83
CA TYR A 141 10.81 -11.60 28.12
C TYR A 141 10.33 -11.36 26.68
N ALA A 142 10.02 -12.43 25.93
CA ALA A 142 9.49 -12.32 24.57
C ALA A 142 8.17 -11.51 24.52
N VAL A 143 7.28 -11.69 25.50
CA VAL A 143 6.05 -10.90 25.65
C VAL A 143 6.37 -9.41 25.88
N SER A 144 7.36 -9.09 26.71
CA SER A 144 7.71 -7.70 27.06
C SER A 144 8.20 -6.87 25.87
N ILE A 145 8.81 -7.52 24.87
CA ILE A 145 9.29 -6.89 23.64
C ILE A 145 8.36 -7.13 22.44
N SER A 146 7.22 -7.78 22.67
CA SER A 146 6.24 -8.06 21.62
C SER A 146 5.47 -6.79 21.21
N ARG A 147 4.89 -6.82 20.01
CA ARG A 147 4.08 -5.72 19.46
C ARG A 147 2.88 -6.24 18.69
N ARG A 148 1.82 -5.45 18.67
CA ARG A 148 0.64 -5.72 17.85
C ARG A 148 0.91 -5.35 16.39
N THR A 149 0.77 -6.30 15.49
CA THR A 149 0.94 -6.11 14.04
C THR A 149 -0.30 -6.59 13.28
N PHE A 150 -0.45 -6.15 12.03
CA PHE A 150 -1.56 -6.54 11.17
C PHE A 150 -1.06 -7.03 9.82
N GLN A 151 -1.56 -8.19 9.39
CA GLN A 151 -1.02 -8.91 8.24
C GLN A 151 -1.69 -8.52 6.93
N ALA A 152 -0.89 -8.33 5.88
CA ALA A 152 -1.37 -7.92 4.57
C ALA A 152 -2.43 -8.88 4.00
N ARG A 153 -2.30 -10.18 4.29
CA ARG A 153 -3.28 -11.21 3.88
C ARG A 153 -4.67 -11.02 4.52
N ASN A 154 -4.74 -10.33 5.66
CA ASN A 154 -6.00 -10.10 6.39
C ASN A 154 -6.75 -8.84 5.90
N VAL A 155 -6.16 -8.07 4.98
CA VAL A 155 -6.76 -6.84 4.48
C VAL A 155 -8.01 -7.15 3.66
N ASN A 156 -9.16 -6.74 4.17
CA ASN A 156 -10.43 -6.84 3.46
C ASN A 156 -10.92 -5.45 3.09
N GLU A 157 -10.59 -4.98 1.88
CA GLU A 157 -10.93 -3.62 1.45
C GLU A 157 -12.42 -3.31 1.51
N ARG A 158 -13.27 -4.28 1.17
CA ARG A 158 -14.73 -4.09 1.19
C ARG A 158 -15.22 -3.79 2.61
N ARG A 159 -14.77 -4.56 3.60
CA ARG A 159 -15.19 -4.40 5.00
C ARG A 159 -14.47 -3.25 5.69
N MET A 160 -13.15 -3.18 5.55
CA MET A 160 -12.29 -2.28 6.31
C MET A 160 -12.24 -0.86 5.76
N ILE A 161 -12.57 -0.66 4.47
CA ILE A 161 -12.53 0.65 3.81
C ILE A 161 -13.95 1.09 3.50
N THR A 162 -14.60 0.44 2.53
CA THR A 162 -15.86 0.92 1.95
C THR A 162 -17.03 0.78 2.92
N ALA A 163 -17.22 -0.38 3.55
CA ALA A 163 -18.28 -0.57 4.54
C ALA A 163 -18.02 0.23 5.82
N ALA A 164 -16.77 0.59 6.10
CA ALA A 164 -16.39 1.46 7.22
C ALA A 164 -16.64 2.96 6.94
N GLY A 165 -17.07 3.32 5.73
CA GLY A 165 -17.48 4.69 5.38
C GLY A 165 -16.47 5.46 4.52
N ILE A 166 -15.30 4.90 4.23
CA ILE A 166 -14.30 5.55 3.38
C ILE A 166 -14.68 5.41 1.90
N ARG A 167 -14.70 6.54 1.21
CA ARG A 167 -14.95 6.62 -0.23
C ARG A 167 -13.62 6.56 -0.97
N LYS A 168 -13.47 5.58 -1.85
CA LYS A 168 -12.28 5.46 -2.70
C LYS A 168 -12.18 6.67 -3.64
N PRO A 169 -11.01 7.33 -3.74
CA PRO A 169 -10.79 8.40 -4.70
C PRO A 169 -11.11 7.92 -6.10
N ARG A 170 -11.89 8.70 -6.85
CA ARG A 170 -12.07 8.41 -8.28
C ARG A 170 -10.76 8.74 -8.98
N SER A 171 -10.14 7.77 -9.64
CA SER A 171 -9.05 8.11 -10.54
C SER A 171 -9.58 9.10 -11.58
N LYS A 172 -8.87 10.22 -11.78
CA LYS A 172 -9.20 11.11 -12.89
C LYS A 172 -8.95 10.28 -14.14
N ARG A 173 -10.02 9.94 -14.86
CA ARG A 173 -9.86 9.37 -16.20
C ARG A 173 -9.09 10.38 -17.03
N GLU A 174 -7.84 10.08 -17.34
CA GLU A 174 -7.10 10.82 -18.35
C GLU A 174 -7.92 10.71 -19.63
N ARG A 175 -8.44 11.85 -20.09
CA ARG A 175 -9.14 11.86 -21.38
C ARG A 175 -8.06 11.56 -22.42
N PRO A 176 -8.28 10.58 -23.32
CA PRO A 176 -7.34 10.34 -24.40
C PRO A 176 -7.15 11.66 -25.15
N THR A 177 -5.94 12.20 -25.12
CA THR A 177 -5.62 13.43 -25.85
C THR A 177 -5.51 13.06 -27.31
N THR A 178 -6.09 13.86 -28.21
CA THR A 178 -5.91 13.66 -29.65
C THR A 178 -4.50 14.03 -30.13
N GLY A 179 -3.62 14.51 -29.23
CA GLY A 179 -2.30 15.05 -29.57
C GLY A 179 -2.34 16.41 -30.29
N ARG A 180 -3.54 16.97 -30.54
CA ARG A 180 -3.69 18.22 -31.29
C ARG A 180 -3.71 19.43 -30.35
N THR A 181 -2.97 20.45 -30.75
CA THR A 181 -2.93 21.77 -30.11
C THR A 181 -3.94 22.70 -30.78
N ARG A 182 -4.59 23.54 -29.97
CA ARG A 182 -5.55 24.54 -30.45
C ARG A 182 -4.81 25.80 -30.89
N GLY A 183 -5.10 26.27 -32.10
CA GLY A 183 -4.65 27.54 -32.65
C GLY A 183 -5.80 28.36 -33.24
N ASN A 184 -5.45 29.51 -33.81
CA ASN A 184 -6.36 30.31 -34.65
C ASN A 184 -5.73 30.47 -36.02
N CYS A 185 -6.55 30.34 -37.06
CA CYS A 185 -6.14 30.57 -38.44
C CYS A 185 -5.70 32.02 -38.64
N PRO A 186 -4.49 32.29 -39.17
CA PRO A 186 -4.02 33.64 -39.39
C PRO A 186 -4.86 34.42 -40.41
N ASP A 187 -5.48 33.75 -41.38
CA ASP A 187 -6.22 34.41 -42.47
C ASP A 187 -7.65 34.84 -42.06
N CYS A 188 -8.33 34.01 -41.25
CA CYS A 188 -9.75 34.22 -40.93
C CYS A 188 -10.10 34.16 -39.44
N GLY A 189 -9.12 33.97 -38.55
CA GLY A 189 -9.29 33.96 -37.10
C GLY A 189 -10.05 32.75 -36.53
N LYS A 190 -10.55 31.84 -37.37
CA LYS A 190 -11.28 30.64 -36.92
C LYS A 190 -10.34 29.68 -36.17
N VAL A 191 -10.89 28.97 -35.19
CA VAL A 191 -10.15 27.96 -34.42
C VAL A 191 -9.67 26.83 -35.31
N THR A 192 -8.38 26.51 -35.21
CA THR A 192 -7.71 25.39 -35.88
C THR A 192 -7.16 24.40 -34.85
N TRP A 193 -6.97 23.15 -35.28
CA TRP A 193 -6.42 22.07 -34.47
C TRP A 193 -5.35 21.36 -35.29
N GLY A 194 -4.13 21.33 -34.79
CA GLY A 194 -2.98 20.74 -35.49
C GLY A 194 -2.05 19.97 -34.56
N PHE A 195 -1.22 19.09 -35.08
CA PHE A 195 -0.27 18.29 -34.29
C PHE A 195 0.99 19.07 -33.87
N ILE A 196 1.33 20.15 -34.56
CA ILE A 196 2.55 20.93 -34.28
C ILE A 196 2.21 22.11 -33.33
N PRO A 197 2.68 22.11 -32.07
CA PRO A 197 2.24 23.09 -31.06
C PRO A 197 2.68 24.55 -31.32
N HIS A 198 3.72 24.75 -32.11
CA HIS A 198 4.32 26.07 -32.35
C HIS A 198 3.98 26.67 -33.72
N GLU A 199 3.17 25.99 -34.51
CA GLU A 199 2.74 26.45 -35.82
C GLU A 199 1.31 26.99 -35.77
N THR A 200 1.10 28.12 -36.44
CA THR A 200 -0.23 28.67 -36.66
C THR A 200 -0.84 28.04 -37.90
N TYR A 201 -1.69 27.04 -37.72
CA TYR A 201 -2.38 26.40 -38.83
C TYR A 201 -3.44 27.33 -39.42
N THR A 202 -3.42 27.50 -40.74
CA THR A 202 -4.57 27.96 -41.53
C THR A 202 -5.71 26.95 -41.49
N CYS A 203 -6.93 27.38 -41.87
CA CYS A 203 -8.06 26.45 -41.97
C CYS A 203 -7.80 25.33 -42.99
N ALA A 204 -7.06 25.64 -44.07
CA ALA A 204 -6.67 24.68 -45.09
C ALA A 204 -5.71 23.64 -44.51
N GLU A 205 -4.61 24.06 -43.89
CA GLU A 205 -3.62 23.16 -43.28
C GLU A 205 -4.23 22.24 -42.23
N ALA A 206 -5.08 22.79 -41.35
CA ALA A 206 -5.76 21.97 -40.34
C ALA A 206 -6.72 20.94 -40.96
N ALA A 207 -7.35 21.27 -42.10
CA ALA A 207 -8.22 20.34 -42.82
C ALA A 207 -7.42 19.28 -43.58
N ARG A 208 -6.30 19.66 -44.24
CA ARG A 208 -5.38 18.74 -44.90
C ARG A 208 -4.83 17.71 -43.91
N GLU A 209 -4.34 18.17 -42.77
CA GLU A 209 -3.79 17.29 -41.73
C GLU A 209 -4.87 16.40 -41.08
N LYS A 210 -6.07 16.93 -40.83
CA LYS A 210 -7.15 16.15 -40.21
C LYS A 210 -7.73 15.08 -41.14
N TYR A 211 -7.86 15.38 -42.43
CA TYR A 211 -8.62 14.55 -43.38
C TYR A 211 -7.76 13.90 -44.47
N GLY A 212 -6.46 14.20 -44.54
CA GLY A 212 -5.58 13.74 -45.63
C GLY A 212 -5.93 14.35 -46.99
N ALA A 213 -6.66 15.46 -47.01
CA ALA A 213 -7.24 16.05 -48.21
C ALA A 213 -6.35 17.15 -48.79
N SER A 214 -5.29 16.77 -49.52
CA SER A 214 -4.27 17.71 -50.02
C SER A 214 -4.80 18.83 -50.93
N HIS A 215 -5.96 18.65 -51.55
CA HIS A 215 -6.62 19.58 -52.48
C HIS A 215 -7.35 20.75 -51.81
N ILE A 216 -7.25 20.89 -50.48
CA ILE A 216 -7.85 22.02 -49.77
C ILE A 216 -6.82 23.14 -49.75
N ASP A 217 -7.08 24.20 -50.50
CA ASP A 217 -6.10 25.25 -50.74
C ASP A 217 -6.31 26.47 -49.83
N ASP A 218 -7.56 26.79 -49.47
CA ASP A 218 -7.87 27.96 -48.66
C ASP A 218 -8.95 27.74 -47.58
N CYS A 219 -9.31 28.84 -46.90
CA CYS A 219 -10.32 28.84 -45.84
C CYS A 219 -11.74 28.52 -46.34
N GLU A 220 -12.09 28.90 -47.56
CA GLU A 220 -13.39 28.63 -48.17
C GLU A 220 -13.52 27.16 -48.55
N ASP A 221 -12.50 26.61 -49.20
CA ASP A 221 -12.43 25.19 -49.55
C ASP A 221 -12.48 24.32 -48.29
N ALA A 222 -11.75 24.70 -47.25
CA ALA A 222 -11.81 24.03 -45.96
C ALA A 222 -13.22 24.10 -45.34
N ALA A 223 -13.97 25.18 -45.56
CA ALA A 223 -15.34 25.31 -45.08
C ALA A 223 -16.32 24.44 -45.90
N ARG A 224 -16.21 24.48 -47.23
CA ARG A 224 -17.02 23.64 -48.15
C ARG A 224 -16.79 22.16 -47.88
N TYR A 225 -15.53 21.74 -47.77
CA TYR A 225 -15.16 20.36 -47.48
C TYR A 225 -15.70 19.88 -46.12
N ARG A 226 -15.58 20.70 -45.07
CA ARG A 226 -16.16 20.39 -43.75
C ARG A 226 -17.68 20.29 -43.78
N LYS A 227 -18.36 21.15 -44.54
CA LYS A 227 -19.81 21.11 -44.71
C LYS A 227 -20.25 19.81 -45.41
N ALA A 228 -19.64 19.49 -46.55
CA ALA A 228 -19.92 18.28 -47.29
C ALA A 228 -19.73 17.01 -46.44
N ARG A 229 -18.63 16.92 -45.65
CA ARG A 229 -18.40 15.76 -44.78
C ARG A 229 -19.41 15.62 -43.64
N LYS A 230 -19.98 16.73 -43.14
CA LYS A 230 -21.04 16.69 -42.12
C LYS A 230 -22.38 16.22 -42.67
N GLU A 231 -22.65 16.49 -43.95
CA GLU A 231 -23.88 16.05 -44.62
C GLU A 231 -23.84 14.55 -44.97
N VAL A 232 -22.65 13.95 -45.02
CA VAL A 232 -22.41 12.53 -45.32
C VAL A 232 -22.27 11.65 -44.07
N ALA A 233 -21.99 12.25 -42.91
CA ALA A 233 -21.77 11.56 -41.63
C ALA A 233 -23.04 11.50 -40.78
#